data_AF-A0A7W2SLW4-F1
#
_entry.id   AF-A0A7W2SLW4-F1
#
_cell.length_a   1.000
_cell.length_b   1.000
_cell.length_c   1.000
_cell.angle_alpha   90.00
_cell.angle_beta   90.00
_cell.angle_gamma   90.00
#
_symmetry.space_group_name_H-M   'P 1'
#
loop_
_entity.id
_entity.type
_entity.pdbx_description
1 polymer ?
#
loop_
_entity_poly.entity_id
_entity_poly.type
_entity_poly.pdbx_seq_one_letter_code
_entity_poly.pdbx_strand_id
1 'polypeptide(L)'
;MFSTKFTLNLITTLVVVCTLASCSDKTALATKTDSSVAAKSQKLKPQSIALDVYKSPNCGCCKKWLSHINDNGFESKVYSNDDFSVIKNEKGIAPRYRSCHTAISTNGYVFEGHVPAKFIQKFMQATQAVDVIGLSVPAMPVGSPGMEVDDRFQPYQILLLKSDGTSEVYAHVQSYKEQF
;
A
#
# COMPACT_ATOMS: atom_id res chain seq x y z
N MET A 1 -24.86 5.22 -46.95
CA MET A 1 -26.30 5.53 -47.17
C MET A 1 -26.83 6.17 -45.91
N PHE A 2 -27.42 7.35 -46.07
CA PHE A 2 -27.89 8.24 -45.01
C PHE A 2 -29.23 7.80 -44.43
N SER A 3 -29.48 8.33 -43.22
CA SER A 3 -30.77 8.82 -42.74
C SER A 3 -31.61 7.86 -41.91
N THR A 4 -31.81 8.22 -40.64
CA THR A 4 -33.15 8.66 -40.22
C THR A 4 -33.06 9.55 -38.99
N LYS A 5 -33.76 10.68 -39.10
CA LYS A 5 -34.00 11.68 -38.05
C LYS A 5 -35.16 11.18 -37.19
N PHE A 6 -35.16 11.44 -35.89
CA PHE A 6 -36.40 11.52 -35.14
C PHE A 6 -36.36 12.65 -34.11
N THR A 7 -37.53 13.23 -33.96
CA THR A 7 -37.82 14.63 -33.67
C THR A 7 -37.85 14.97 -32.19
N LEU A 8 -37.33 16.17 -31.93
CA LEU A 8 -37.63 17.12 -30.88
C LEU A 8 -39.09 17.07 -30.37
N ASN A 9 -39.27 17.06 -29.05
CA ASN A 9 -40.43 17.71 -28.42
C ASN A 9 -39.97 18.49 -27.18
N LEU A 10 -40.05 19.80 -27.33
CA LEU A 10 -40.08 20.85 -26.33
C LEU A 10 -41.41 20.74 -25.56
N ILE A 11 -41.45 21.07 -24.26
CA ILE A 11 -42.49 21.89 -23.59
C ILE A 11 -42.20 21.86 -22.06
N THR A 12 -41.53 22.88 -21.52
CA THR A 12 -42.06 24.07 -20.80
C THR A 12 -42.79 23.80 -19.46
N THR A 13 -42.12 24.24 -18.37
CA THR A 13 -42.62 25.01 -17.19
C THR A 13 -43.88 24.59 -16.41
N LEU A 14 -43.78 24.66 -15.07
CA LEU A 14 -44.52 25.58 -14.14
C LEU A 14 -44.61 24.92 -12.74
N VAL A 15 -43.80 25.33 -11.74
CA VAL A 15 -44.09 26.26 -10.61
C VAL A 15 -45.22 25.82 -9.65
N VAL A 16 -45.06 26.18 -8.36
CA VAL A 16 -46.00 26.20 -7.19
C VAL A 16 -45.67 25.10 -6.16
N VAL A 17 -45.01 25.31 -5.00
CA VAL A 17 -45.15 26.24 -3.83
C VAL A 17 -46.29 25.89 -2.85
N CYS A 18 -45.96 25.94 -1.54
CA CYS A 18 -46.81 25.95 -0.33
C CYS A 18 -47.36 24.61 0.20
N THR A 19 -46.70 24.01 1.22
CA THR A 19 -46.94 24.14 2.68
C THR A 19 -48.27 23.58 3.19
N LEU A 20 -48.19 22.49 3.96
CA LEU A 20 -49.09 22.25 5.08
C LEU A 20 -48.26 21.86 6.30
N ALA A 21 -48.44 22.65 7.35
CA ALA A 21 -47.96 22.43 8.69
C ALA A 21 -48.65 21.20 9.31
N SER A 22 -47.90 20.38 10.04
CA SER A 22 -48.46 19.49 11.04
C SER A 22 -47.73 19.72 12.35
N CYS A 23 -48.35 20.54 13.19
CA CYS A 23 -48.02 20.65 14.61
C CYS A 23 -48.68 19.47 15.32
N SER A 24 -47.93 18.77 16.18
CA SER A 24 -48.54 17.95 17.22
C SER A 24 -47.81 18.22 18.53
N ASP A 25 -48.62 18.34 19.58
CA ASP A 25 -48.40 19.15 20.77
C ASP A 25 -47.33 18.65 21.76
N LYS A 26 -46.82 19.64 22.50
CA LYS A 26 -45.99 19.50 23.70
C LYS A 26 -46.69 18.68 24.78
N THR A 27 -45.96 17.71 25.33
CA THR A 27 -46.04 17.41 26.76
C THR A 27 -44.63 17.39 27.33
N ALA A 28 -44.30 18.44 28.08
CA ALA A 28 -43.11 18.48 28.91
C ALA A 28 -43.31 17.55 30.10
N LEU A 29 -42.43 16.56 30.29
CA LEU A 29 -42.09 16.06 31.61
C LEU A 29 -40.66 15.54 31.64
N ALA A 30 -39.97 15.92 32.71
CA ALA A 30 -38.54 15.86 32.88
C ALA A 30 -37.94 14.45 32.83
N THR A 31 -36.78 14.33 32.20
CA THR A 31 -35.74 13.41 32.66
C THR A 31 -34.38 14.02 32.35
N LYS A 32 -33.56 14.19 33.39
CA LYS A 32 -32.15 14.54 33.26
C LYS A 32 -31.44 13.39 32.55
N THR A 33 -30.81 13.69 31.43
CA THR A 33 -29.72 12.88 30.89
C THR A 33 -28.82 13.81 30.12
N ASP A 34 -27.66 14.13 30.71
CA ASP A 34 -26.52 14.64 29.98
C ASP A 34 -26.23 13.68 28.82
N SER A 35 -26.62 14.07 27.63
CA SER A 35 -26.26 13.40 26.39
C SER A 35 -25.69 14.46 25.48
N SER A 36 -24.51 14.95 25.87
CA SER A 36 -23.53 15.46 24.92
C SER A 36 -23.08 14.27 24.06
N VAL A 37 -23.89 13.89 23.08
CA VAL A 37 -23.41 13.11 21.95
C VAL A 37 -22.57 14.07 21.13
N ALA A 38 -21.36 14.32 21.60
CA ALA A 38 -20.29 14.87 20.79
C ALA A 38 -20.12 13.87 19.64
N ALA A 39 -20.62 14.24 18.46
CA ALA A 39 -20.33 13.55 17.22
C ALA A 39 -18.81 13.52 17.06
N LYS A 40 -18.21 12.41 17.50
CA LYS A 40 -16.78 12.17 17.38
C LYS A 40 -16.52 12.01 15.90
N SER A 41 -16.08 13.10 15.27
CA SER A 41 -15.58 13.11 13.91
C SER A 41 -14.40 12.15 13.86
N GLN A 42 -14.66 10.90 13.46
CA GLN A 42 -13.61 9.92 13.24
C GLN A 42 -12.91 10.34 11.96
N LYS A 43 -11.81 11.08 12.12
CA LYS A 43 -10.85 11.32 11.06
C LYS A 43 -10.41 9.94 10.56
N LEU A 44 -10.91 9.52 9.40
CA LEU A 44 -10.47 8.30 8.71
C LEU A 44 -8.96 8.37 8.62
N LYS A 45 -8.27 7.51 9.38
CA LYS A 45 -6.83 7.31 9.19
C LYS A 45 -6.67 6.76 7.76
N PRO A 46 -5.68 7.25 7.00
CA PRO A 46 -5.33 6.62 5.73
C PRO A 46 -5.19 5.12 5.94
N GLN A 47 -5.83 4.33 5.07
CA GLN A 47 -5.76 2.88 5.14
C GLN A 47 -4.31 2.46 4.85
N SER A 48 -3.65 1.93 5.87
CA SER A 48 -2.29 1.40 5.80
C SER A 48 -2.25 0.12 4.96
N ILE A 49 -1.14 -0.12 4.26
CA ILE A 49 -0.90 -1.36 3.53
C ILE A 49 -0.25 -2.36 4.49
N ALA A 50 -0.93 -3.48 4.77
CA ALA A 50 -0.41 -4.51 5.66
C ALA A 50 0.60 -5.44 4.95
N LEU A 51 1.71 -5.73 5.62
CA LEU A 51 2.77 -6.62 5.16
C LEU A 51 3.12 -7.66 6.25
N ASP A 52 3.14 -8.93 5.87
CA ASP A 52 3.76 -10.00 6.65
C ASP A 52 5.26 -10.04 6.34
N VAL A 53 6.12 -9.76 7.32
CA VAL A 53 7.57 -9.61 7.14
C VAL A 53 8.33 -10.73 7.83
N TYR A 54 9.09 -11.50 7.05
CA TYR A 54 9.91 -12.62 7.50
C TYR A 54 11.38 -12.22 7.51
N LYS A 55 12.03 -12.38 8.66
CA LYS A 55 13.45 -12.03 8.84
C LYS A 55 14.11 -12.84 9.95
N SER A 56 15.44 -12.82 10.01
CA SER A 56 16.16 -13.27 11.20
C SER A 56 15.90 -12.33 12.42
N PRO A 57 15.84 -12.86 13.66
CA PRO A 57 15.73 -12.04 14.88
C PRO A 57 16.86 -11.00 15.02
N ASN A 58 18.05 -11.36 14.56
CA ASN A 58 19.30 -10.62 14.81
C ASN A 58 19.72 -9.71 13.64
N CYS A 59 18.91 -9.62 12.58
CA CYS A 59 19.21 -8.76 11.43
C CYS A 59 18.94 -7.27 11.74
N GLY A 60 19.99 -6.50 12.01
CA GLY A 60 19.90 -5.07 12.33
C GLY A 60 19.37 -4.21 11.17
N CYS A 61 19.84 -4.43 9.94
CA CYS A 61 19.38 -3.68 8.77
C CYS A 61 17.91 -3.94 8.44
N CYS A 62 17.42 -5.17 8.62
CA CYS A 62 16.01 -5.52 8.47
C CYS A 62 15.11 -4.72 9.44
N LYS A 63 15.59 -4.46 10.67
CA LYS A 63 14.85 -3.63 11.64
C LYS A 63 14.79 -2.17 11.20
N LYS A 64 15.86 -1.63 10.63
CA LYS A 64 15.86 -0.26 10.08
C LYS A 64 14.93 -0.14 8.87
N TRP A 65 14.94 -1.13 7.97
CA TRP A 65 14.00 -1.17 6.84
C TRP A 65 12.54 -1.24 7.30
N LEU A 66 12.24 -2.03 8.35
CA LEU A 66 10.92 -2.04 8.98
C LEU A 66 10.49 -0.67 9.49
N SER A 67 11.40 0.11 10.12
CA SER A 67 11.10 1.50 10.49
C SER A 67 10.74 2.32 9.25
N HIS A 68 11.59 2.27 8.21
CA HIS A 68 11.37 2.98 6.97
C HIS A 68 9.98 2.71 6.37
N ILE A 69 9.57 1.45 6.22
CA ILE A 69 8.26 1.16 5.65
C ILE A 69 7.12 1.58 6.58
N ASN A 70 7.24 1.40 7.89
CA ASN A 70 6.20 1.82 8.83
C ASN A 70 6.01 3.35 8.85
N ASP A 71 7.11 4.10 8.79
CA ASP A 71 7.10 5.56 8.69
C ASP A 71 6.51 6.06 7.36
N ASN A 72 6.41 5.18 6.36
CA ASN A 72 5.86 5.45 5.04
C ASN A 72 4.50 4.77 4.80
N GLY A 73 3.71 4.54 5.85
CA GLY A 73 2.29 4.16 5.74
C GLY A 73 2.02 2.66 5.55
N PHE A 74 2.99 1.81 5.85
CA PHE A 74 2.81 0.36 5.92
C PHE A 74 2.57 -0.09 7.37
N GLU A 75 1.84 -1.18 7.53
CA GLU A 75 1.74 -1.90 8.81
C GLU A 75 2.41 -3.25 8.69
N SER A 76 3.44 -3.50 9.51
CA SER A 76 4.25 -4.71 9.42
C SER A 76 3.93 -5.70 10.54
N LYS A 77 3.51 -6.91 10.18
CA LYS A 77 3.47 -8.06 11.10
C LYS A 77 4.74 -8.89 10.93
N VAL A 78 5.55 -8.97 11.97
CA VAL A 78 6.90 -9.54 11.89
C VAL A 78 6.94 -10.99 12.37
N TYR A 79 7.48 -11.87 11.55
CA TYR A 79 7.80 -13.27 11.87
C TYR A 79 9.33 -13.40 11.94
N SER A 80 9.85 -13.72 13.11
CA SER A 80 11.29 -13.78 13.36
C SER A 80 11.75 -15.21 13.62
N ASN A 81 12.41 -15.79 12.63
CA ASN A 81 12.93 -17.16 12.65
C ASN A 81 14.35 -17.14 12.07
N ASP A 82 15.24 -17.99 12.58
CA ASP A 82 16.62 -18.06 12.06
C ASP A 82 16.68 -18.56 10.62
N ASP A 83 15.76 -19.45 10.24
CA ASP A 83 15.55 -19.89 8.87
C ASP A 83 14.10 -19.67 8.44
N PHE A 84 13.94 -18.95 7.33
CA PHE A 84 12.68 -18.71 6.63
C PHE A 84 12.85 -18.92 5.12
N SER A 85 13.88 -19.66 4.71
CA SER A 85 14.17 -20.00 3.32
C SER A 85 13.04 -20.75 2.64
N VAL A 86 12.27 -21.54 3.40
CA VAL A 86 11.03 -22.20 2.94
C VAL A 86 10.04 -21.18 2.37
N ILE A 87 9.81 -20.05 3.06
CA ILE A 87 8.91 -19.00 2.57
C ILE A 87 9.41 -18.42 1.23
N LYS A 88 10.72 -18.21 1.10
CA LYS A 88 11.30 -17.74 -0.17
C LYS A 88 11.12 -18.75 -1.31
N ASN A 89 11.24 -20.05 -1.01
CA ASN A 89 11.01 -21.12 -1.98
C ASN A 89 9.53 -21.19 -2.40
N GLU A 90 8.61 -21.18 -1.44
CA GLU A 90 7.15 -21.23 -1.67
C GLU A 90 6.65 -20.04 -2.50
N LYS A 91 7.28 -18.87 -2.33
CA LYS A 91 6.98 -17.68 -3.12
C LYS A 91 7.70 -17.61 -4.46
N GLY A 92 8.48 -18.63 -4.84
CA GLY A 92 9.16 -18.67 -6.13
C GLY A 92 10.34 -17.69 -6.26
N ILE A 93 10.88 -17.19 -5.14
CA ILE A 93 12.00 -16.25 -5.16
C ILE A 93 13.29 -17.02 -5.44
N ALA A 94 13.77 -16.98 -6.69
CA ALA A 94 15.00 -17.67 -7.07
C ALA A 94 16.22 -17.18 -6.25
N PRO A 95 17.21 -18.05 -5.96
CA PRO A 95 18.35 -17.69 -5.10
C PRO A 95 19.07 -16.40 -5.46
N ARG A 96 19.24 -16.13 -6.77
CA ARG A 96 19.90 -14.92 -7.29
C ARG A 96 19.16 -13.61 -7.01
N TYR A 97 17.89 -13.68 -6.61
CA TYR A 97 17.07 -12.50 -6.28
C TYR A 97 16.88 -12.32 -4.77
N ARG A 98 17.53 -13.14 -3.93
CA ARG A 98 17.30 -13.13 -2.49
C ARG A 98 18.09 -12.06 -1.74
N SER A 99 17.56 -11.72 -0.57
CA SER A 99 18.12 -10.80 0.40
C SER A 99 17.84 -11.26 1.83
N CYS A 100 18.11 -10.40 2.81
CA CYS A 100 18.07 -10.67 4.24
C CYS A 100 16.66 -10.77 4.85
N HIS A 101 15.61 -10.34 4.14
CA HIS A 101 14.21 -10.45 4.57
C HIS A 101 13.26 -10.52 3.38
N THR A 102 12.02 -10.91 3.64
CA THR A 102 10.93 -10.97 2.65
C THR A 102 9.67 -10.39 3.27
N ALA A 103 9.06 -9.41 2.62
CA ALA A 103 7.73 -8.94 2.97
C ALA A 103 6.69 -9.46 1.97
N ILE A 104 5.50 -9.81 2.46
CA ILE A 104 4.41 -10.34 1.66
C ILE A 104 3.17 -9.49 1.94
N SER A 105 2.59 -8.90 0.89
CA SER A 105 1.33 -8.17 1.00
C SER A 105 0.14 -9.09 1.22
N THR A 106 -0.99 -8.53 1.67
CA THR A 106 -2.28 -9.22 1.76
C THR A 106 -2.75 -9.84 0.44
N ASN A 107 -2.29 -9.27 -0.69
CA ASN A 107 -2.60 -9.74 -2.04
C ASN A 107 -1.62 -10.82 -2.54
N GLY A 108 -0.64 -11.20 -1.72
CA GLY A 108 0.33 -12.26 -2.02
C GLY A 108 1.61 -11.79 -2.72
N TYR A 109 1.70 -10.51 -3.11
CA TYR A 109 2.91 -9.96 -3.73
C TYR A 109 4.10 -9.90 -2.76
N VAL A 110 5.28 -10.19 -3.27
CA VAL A 110 6.54 -10.21 -2.52
C VAL A 110 7.33 -8.90 -2.66
N PHE A 111 7.97 -8.48 -1.59
CA PHE A 111 8.98 -7.43 -1.58
C PHE A 111 10.22 -7.99 -0.88
N GLU A 112 11.19 -8.37 -1.69
CA GLU A 112 12.40 -9.09 -1.27
C GLU A 112 13.56 -8.10 -1.05
N GLY A 113 14.08 -8.07 0.17
CA GLY A 113 15.19 -7.18 0.53
C GLY A 113 14.82 -5.71 0.64
N HIS A 114 15.84 -4.87 0.54
CA HIS A 114 15.77 -3.43 0.86
C HIS A 114 15.09 -2.59 -0.24
N VAL A 115 13.88 -2.98 -0.65
CA VAL A 115 13.04 -2.24 -1.60
C VAL A 115 12.52 -0.96 -0.93
N PRO A 116 12.71 0.24 -1.50
CA PRO A 116 12.18 1.46 -0.88
C PRO A 116 10.65 1.52 -0.91
N ALA A 117 10.05 1.95 0.20
CA ALA A 117 8.61 2.16 0.38
C ALA A 117 7.91 2.85 -0.82
N LYS A 118 8.52 3.89 -1.39
CA LYS A 118 8.02 4.59 -2.59
C LYS A 118 7.72 3.64 -3.76
N PHE A 119 8.61 2.68 -4.02
CA PHE A 119 8.43 1.73 -5.11
C PHE A 119 7.43 0.63 -4.77
N ILE A 120 7.35 0.23 -3.50
CA ILE A 120 6.31 -0.68 -3.01
C ILE A 120 4.93 -0.04 -3.20
N GLN A 121 4.75 1.23 -2.82
CA GLN A 121 3.49 1.96 -3.01
C GLN A 121 3.12 2.06 -4.50
N LYS A 122 4.07 2.46 -5.36
CA LYS A 122 3.85 2.53 -6.81
C LYS A 122 3.44 1.19 -7.40
N PHE A 123 4.10 0.11 -6.97
CA PHE A 123 3.76 -1.25 -7.39
C PHE A 123 2.33 -1.62 -6.96
N MET A 124 1.98 -1.36 -5.70
CA MET A 124 0.65 -1.68 -5.16
C MET A 124 -0.49 -0.84 -5.75
N GLN A 125 -0.19 0.35 -6.27
CA GLN A 125 -1.15 1.23 -6.96
C GLN A 125 -1.36 0.85 -8.43
N ALA A 126 -0.39 0.17 -9.04
CA ALA A 126 -0.46 -0.22 -10.44
C ALA A 126 -1.18 -1.56 -10.61
N THR A 127 -1.87 -1.72 -11.73
CA THR A 127 -2.38 -3.03 -12.17
C THR A 127 -1.22 -3.89 -12.63
N GLN A 128 -1.00 -5.02 -11.97
CA GLN A 128 0.06 -5.97 -12.31
C GLN A 128 -0.40 -6.97 -13.35
N ALA A 129 0.54 -7.44 -14.19
CA ALA A 129 0.30 -8.61 -15.03
C ALA A 129 0.20 -9.88 -14.18
N VAL A 130 -0.47 -10.91 -14.71
CA VAL A 130 -0.83 -12.14 -13.98
C VAL A 130 0.40 -12.93 -13.54
N ASP A 131 1.51 -12.81 -14.27
CA ASP A 131 2.77 -13.50 -14.01
C ASP A 131 3.67 -12.77 -13.01
N VAL A 132 3.33 -11.56 -12.57
CA VAL A 132 4.15 -10.78 -11.66
C VAL A 132 3.95 -11.22 -10.22
N ILE A 133 5.06 -11.55 -9.53
CA ILE A 133 5.02 -11.96 -8.12
C ILE A 133 5.45 -10.85 -7.18
N GLY A 134 6.20 -9.84 -7.63
CA GLY A 134 6.62 -8.74 -6.77
C GLY A 134 7.92 -8.05 -7.17
N LEU A 135 8.57 -7.39 -6.20
CA LEU A 135 9.83 -6.68 -6.40
C LEU A 135 10.95 -7.27 -5.55
N SER A 136 12.19 -7.12 -6.02
CA SER A 136 13.40 -7.46 -5.27
C SER A 136 14.48 -6.40 -5.38
N VAL A 137 15.16 -6.14 -4.26
CA VAL A 137 16.52 -5.59 -4.24
C VAL A 137 17.44 -6.73 -3.76
N PRO A 138 18.11 -7.45 -4.68
CA PRO A 138 18.96 -8.57 -4.31
C PRO A 138 20.17 -8.16 -3.47
N ALA A 139 20.70 -9.11 -2.70
CA ALA A 139 21.81 -8.89 -1.77
C ALA A 139 21.47 -7.78 -0.75
N MET A 140 22.40 -6.88 -0.44
CA MET A 140 22.17 -5.77 0.51
C MET A 140 23.01 -4.54 0.09
N PRO A 141 22.61 -3.79 -0.96
CA PRO A 141 23.38 -2.65 -1.44
C PRO A 141 23.51 -1.56 -0.38
N VAL A 142 24.71 -1.04 -0.18
CA VAL A 142 24.98 0.05 0.76
C VAL A 142 24.21 1.31 0.33
N GLY A 143 23.53 1.96 1.27
CA GLY A 143 22.72 3.14 1.02
C GLY A 143 21.26 2.87 0.64
N SER A 144 20.88 1.61 0.41
CA SER A 144 19.46 1.22 0.34
C SER A 144 18.77 1.39 1.71
N PRO A 145 17.43 1.43 1.83
CA PRO A 145 16.78 1.83 3.08
C PRO A 145 17.03 0.80 4.17
N GLY A 146 17.61 1.22 5.28
CA GLY A 146 18.10 0.35 6.35
C GLY A 146 19.52 -0.19 6.18
N MET A 147 20.17 0.08 5.05
CA MET A 147 21.58 -0.22 4.74
C MET A 147 22.44 1.06 4.62
N GLU A 148 21.97 2.18 5.17
CA GLU A 148 22.69 3.45 5.14
C GLU A 148 23.96 3.39 6.01
N VAL A 149 25.05 3.92 5.46
CA VAL A 149 26.34 4.08 6.14
C VAL A 149 26.92 5.42 5.70
N ASP A 150 26.83 6.41 6.58
CA ASP A 150 27.25 7.79 6.33
C ASP A 150 26.70 8.31 4.99
N ASP A 151 27.57 8.83 4.14
CA ASP A 151 27.32 9.36 2.80
C ASP A 151 27.58 8.35 1.66
N ARG A 152 27.84 7.08 2.01
CA ARG A 152 28.12 6.03 1.02
C ARG A 152 26.84 5.53 0.35
N PHE A 153 26.89 5.41 -0.97
CA PHE A 153 25.79 4.87 -1.75
C PHE A 153 26.31 3.98 -2.89
N GLN A 154 25.75 2.78 -2.99
CA GLN A 154 26.00 1.87 -4.10
C GLN A 154 24.76 1.90 -5.03
N PRO A 155 24.89 2.34 -6.29
CA PRO A 155 23.82 2.23 -7.26
C PRO A 155 23.30 0.80 -7.39
N TYR A 156 21.98 0.66 -7.43
CA TYR A 156 21.34 -0.65 -7.49
C TYR A 156 20.09 -0.63 -8.35
N GLN A 157 19.63 -1.82 -8.69
CA GLN A 157 18.41 -2.03 -9.45
C GLN A 157 17.34 -2.62 -8.55
N ILE A 158 16.10 -2.21 -8.79
CA ILE A 158 14.92 -2.89 -8.28
C ILE A 158 14.45 -3.78 -9.42
N LEU A 159 14.32 -5.08 -9.14
CA LEU A 159 13.89 -6.07 -10.11
C LEU A 159 12.41 -6.36 -9.91
N LEU A 160 11.65 -6.42 -11.01
CA LEU A 160 10.32 -7.01 -11.06
C LEU A 160 10.47 -8.50 -11.28
N LEU A 161 9.87 -9.30 -10.40
CA LEU A 161 9.97 -10.76 -10.41
C LEU A 161 8.74 -11.38 -11.05
N LYS A 162 8.95 -12.43 -11.84
CA LYS A 162 7.90 -13.21 -12.49
C LYS A 162 7.81 -14.63 -11.94
N SER A 163 6.64 -15.23 -12.06
CA SER A 163 6.33 -16.58 -11.58
C SER A 163 7.06 -17.69 -12.37
N ASP A 164 7.52 -17.41 -13.58
CA ASP A 164 8.39 -18.29 -14.37
C ASP A 164 9.86 -18.28 -13.89
N GLY A 165 10.15 -17.49 -12.85
CA GLY A 165 11.48 -17.33 -12.27
C GLY A 165 12.38 -16.37 -13.02
N THR A 166 11.89 -15.66 -14.05
CA THR A 166 12.62 -14.56 -14.71
C THR A 166 12.43 -13.24 -13.97
N SER A 167 13.14 -12.20 -14.43
CA SER A 167 13.02 -10.85 -13.87
C SER A 167 13.21 -9.78 -14.94
N GLU A 168 12.62 -8.62 -14.71
CA GLU A 168 12.85 -7.40 -15.48
C GLU A 168 13.36 -6.30 -14.55
N VAL A 169 14.04 -5.30 -15.11
CA VAL A 169 14.38 -4.10 -14.34
C VAL A 169 13.11 -3.28 -14.15
N TYR A 170 12.72 -3.07 -12.88
CA TYR A 170 11.62 -2.17 -12.53
C TYR A 170 12.08 -0.72 -12.43
N ALA A 171 13.24 -0.50 -11.79
CA ALA A 171 13.82 0.81 -11.61
C ALA A 171 15.34 0.74 -11.42
N HIS A 172 16.00 1.86 -11.70
CA HIS A 172 17.37 2.13 -11.30
C HIS A 172 17.37 3.16 -10.19
N VAL A 173 18.20 2.94 -9.17
CA VAL A 173 18.43 3.90 -8.10
C VAL A 173 19.91 4.26 -8.13
N GLN A 174 20.21 5.45 -8.64
CA GLN A 174 21.57 5.94 -8.86
C GLN A 174 22.07 6.82 -7.71
N SER A 175 21.15 7.32 -6.87
CA SER A 175 21.47 8.18 -5.73
C SER A 175 20.53 7.97 -4.56
N TYR A 176 20.97 8.37 -3.35
CA TYR A 176 20.17 8.26 -2.13
C TYR A 176 18.80 8.93 -2.24
N LYS A 177 18.72 10.09 -2.92
CA LYS A 177 17.49 10.88 -3.05
C LYS A 177 16.42 10.22 -3.91
N GLU A 178 16.79 9.34 -4.84
CA GLU A 178 15.83 8.70 -5.75
C GLU A 178 14.91 7.69 -5.04
N GLN A 179 15.32 7.23 -3.86
CA GLN A 179 14.61 6.26 -3.02
C GLN A 179 13.31 6.80 -2.40
N PHE A 180 13.18 8.14 -2.32
CA PHE A 180 12.10 8.85 -1.64
C PHE A 180 11.33 9.75 -2.62
#